data_AF-A0A0S9C808-F1
#
_entry.id   AF-A0A0S9C808-F1
#
_cell.length_a   1.000
_cell.length_b   1.000
_cell.length_c   1.000
_cell.angle_alpha   90.00
_cell.angle_beta   90.00
_cell.angle_gamma   90.00
#
_symmetry.space_group_name_H-M   'P 1'
#
loop_
_entity.id
_entity.type
_entity.pdbx_description
1 polymer ?
#
loop_
_entity_poly.entity_id
_entity_poly.type
_entity_poly.pdbx_seq_one_letter_code
_entity_poly.pdbx_strand_id
1 'polypeptide(L)' 'MHWWRKAWRRAGQTARLMVGVPDYDAYLAHCRERHPDAAVLSRADFHRNRIERRYGVGKGSPPRCC' A
#
# COMPACT_ATOMS: atom_id res chain seq x y z
N MET A 1 8.12 -9.39 -30.31
CA MET A 1 7.15 -9.99 -29.35
C MET A 1 7.29 -9.34 -27.97
N HIS A 2 6.61 -8.22 -27.70
CA HIS A 2 6.80 -7.44 -26.44
C HIS A 2 5.48 -7.17 -25.70
N TRP A 3 4.37 -7.71 -26.23
CA TRP A 3 3.01 -7.39 -25.77
C TRP A 3 2.68 -7.97 -24.39
N TRP A 4 3.32 -9.08 -24.00
CA TRP A 4 3.11 -9.72 -22.70
C TRP A 4 3.48 -8.78 -21.54
N ARG A 5 4.58 -8.03 -21.63
CA ARG A 5 4.94 -7.06 -20.57
C ARG A 5 3.87 -5.99 -20.37
N LYS A 6 3.19 -5.56 -21.44
CA LYS A 6 2.08 -4.60 -21.36
C LYS A 6 0.82 -5.24 -20.77
N ALA A 7 0.51 -6.48 -21.15
CA ALA A 7 -0.61 -7.24 -20.60
C ALA A 7 -0.46 -7.49 -19.09
N TRP A 8 0.73 -7.91 -18.65
CA TRP A 8 1.05 -8.11 -17.24
C TRP A 8 0.96 -6.83 -16.40
N ARG A 9 1.41 -5.67 -16.94
CA ARG A 9 1.22 -4.38 -16.24
C ARG A 9 -0.26 -4.03 -16.08
N ARG A 10 -1.07 -4.23 -17.12
CA ARG A 10 -2.51 -3.94 -17.06
C ARG A 10 -3.23 -4.86 -16.08
N ALA A 11 -2.95 -6.17 -16.13
CA ALA A 11 -3.49 -7.13 -15.17
C ALA A 11 -3.12 -6.76 -13.72
N GLY A 12 -1.87 -6.37 -13.47
CA GLY A 12 -1.43 -5.91 -12.14
C GLY A 12 -2.11 -4.61 -11.69
N GLN A 13 -2.35 -3.65 -12.60
CA GLN A 13 -3.11 -2.44 -12.29
C GLN A 13 -4.57 -2.76 -11.93
N THR A 14 -5.23 -3.61 -12.70
CA THR A 14 -6.63 -4.02 -12.44
C THR A 14 -6.75 -4.83 -11.14
N ALA A 15 -5.81 -5.74 -10.87
CA ALA A 15 -5.80 -6.51 -9.63
C ALA A 15 -5.63 -5.61 -8.39
N ARG A 16 -4.74 -4.60 -8.45
CA ARG A 16 -4.56 -3.62 -7.35
C ARG A 16 -5.82 -2.79 -7.10
N LEU A 17 -6.56 -2.43 -8.15
CA LEU A 17 -7.85 -1.73 -8.02
C LEU A 17 -8.93 -2.63 -7.40
N MET A 18 -9.01 -3.89 -7.84
CA MET A 18 -10.02 -4.86 -7.38
C MET A 18 -9.84 -5.25 -5.90
N VAL A 19 -8.60 -5.49 -5.49
CA VAL A 19 -8.32 -6.00 -4.15
C VAL A 19 -8.41 -4.88 -3.10
N GLY A 20 -8.33 -3.60 -3.52
CA GLY A 20 -8.31 -2.46 -2.58
C GLY A 20 -7.14 -2.52 -1.60
N VAL A 21 -6.19 -3.43 -1.83
CA VAL A 21 -5.00 -3.61 -1.02
C VAL A 21 -3.94 -2.67 -1.58
N PRO A 22 -3.49 -1.71 -0.77
CA PRO A 22 -2.51 -0.76 -1.21
C PRO A 22 -1.17 -1.49 -1.34
N ASP A 23 -0.67 -1.58 -2.57
CA ASP A 23 0.61 -2.20 -2.89
C ASP A 23 1.75 -1.28 -2.45
N TYR A 24 2.80 -1.85 -1.83
CA TYR A 24 3.90 -1.05 -1.31
C TYR A 24 4.68 -0.34 -2.43
N ASP A 25 4.84 -0.98 -3.58
CA ASP A 25 5.43 -0.35 -4.77
C ASP A 25 4.60 0.81 -5.32
N ALA A 26 3.26 0.70 -5.29
CA ALA A 26 2.39 1.80 -5.68
C ALA A 26 2.48 2.97 -4.69
N TYR A 27 2.60 2.69 -3.39
CA TYR A 27 2.87 3.70 -2.37
C TYR A 27 4.22 4.39 -2.58
N LEU A 28 5.29 3.63 -2.88
CA LEU A 28 6.61 4.20 -3.15
C LEU A 28 6.63 5.04 -4.43
N ALA A 29 5.96 4.58 -5.50
CA ALA A 29 5.82 5.37 -6.72
C ALA A 29 5.11 6.70 -6.44
N HIS A 30 3.97 6.65 -5.73
CA HIS A 30 3.22 7.83 -5.34
C HIS A 30 4.04 8.79 -4.46
N CYS A 31 4.75 8.28 -3.46
CA CYS A 31 5.62 9.09 -2.62
C CYS A 31 6.76 9.72 -3.43
N ARG A 32 7.39 8.98 -4.34
CA ARG A 32 8.44 9.54 -5.20
C ARG A 32 7.92 10.63 -6.14
N GLU A 33 6.72 10.48 -6.68
CA GLU A 33 6.12 11.45 -7.59
C GLU A 33 5.59 12.70 -6.87
N ARG A 34 5.01 12.54 -5.67
CA ARG A 34 4.26 13.61 -4.99
C ARG A 34 4.96 14.18 -3.76
N HIS A 35 5.88 13.43 -3.18
CA HIS A 35 6.61 13.78 -1.95
C HIS A 35 8.08 13.30 -2.02
N PRO A 36 8.89 13.80 -2.97
CA PRO A 36 10.25 13.31 -3.19
C PRO A 36 11.17 13.47 -1.97
N ASP A 37 10.88 14.45 -1.09
CA ASP A 37 11.64 14.74 0.13
C ASP A 37 11.11 14.04 1.39
N ALA A 38 9.98 13.34 1.31
CA ALA A 38 9.40 12.69 2.49
C ALA A 38 10.03 11.32 2.73
N ALA A 39 10.37 11.05 4.00
CA ALA A 39 10.79 9.72 4.43
C ALA A 39 9.65 8.70 4.20
N VAL A 40 9.87 7.77 3.28
CA VAL A 40 8.90 6.69 3.00
C VAL A 40 8.88 5.67 4.13
N LEU A 41 7.68 5.20 4.48
CA LEU A 41 7.53 4.13 5.47
C LEU A 41 8.21 2.86 4.98
N SER A 42 8.78 2.08 5.90
CA SER A 42 9.23 0.72 5.58
C SER A 42 8.02 -0.15 5.21
N ARG A 43 8.23 -1.24 4.45
CA ARG A 43 7.14 -2.16 4.08
C ARG A 43 6.36 -2.67 5.30
N ALA A 44 7.07 -2.96 6.40
CA ALA A 44 6.48 -3.44 7.64
C ALA A 44 5.66 -2.34 8.34
N ASP A 45 6.16 -1.11 8.37
CA ASP A 45 5.45 0.04 8.96
C ASP A 45 4.25 0.44 8.12
N PHE A 46 4.35 0.35 6.80
CA PHE A 46 3.23 0.57 5.91
C PHE A 46 2.10 -0.43 6.16
N HIS A 47 2.43 -1.72 6.22
CA HIS A 47 1.44 -2.77 6.51
C HIS A 47 0.80 -2.56 7.88
N ARG A 48 1.61 -2.24 8.90
CA ARG A 48 1.11 -1.94 10.24
C ARG A 48 0.20 -0.72 10.25
N ASN A 49 0.57 0.37 9.57
CA ASN A 49 -0.26 1.57 9.47
C ASN A 49 -1.60 1.29 8.77
N ARG A 50 -1.63 0.39 7.77
CA ARG A 50 -2.88 -0.03 7.12
C ARG A 50 -3.76 -0.87 8.04
N ILE A 51 -3.17 -1.82 8.78
CA ILE A 51 -3.89 -2.62 9.77
C ILE A 51 -4.42 -1.71 10.89
N GLU A 52 -3.59 -0.82 11.42
CA GLU A 52 -3.96 0.16 12.45
C GLU A 52 -5.09 1.07 11.99
N ARG A 53 -5.04 1.60 10.76
CA ARG A 53 -6.13 2.41 10.20
C ARG A 53 -7.42 1.63 10.00
N ARG A 54 -7.35 0.36 9.63
CA ARG A 54 -8.54 -0.47 9.33
C ARG A 54 -9.17 -1.09 10.57
N TYR A 55 -8.35 -1.49 11.54
CA TYR A 55 -8.78 -2.27 12.70
C TYR A 55 -8.57 -1.54 14.02
N GLY A 56 -7.91 -0.38 14.02
CA GLY A 56 -7.63 0.37 15.26
C GLY A 56 -6.91 -0.49 16.29
N VAL A 57 -5.88 -1.24 15.87
CA VAL A 57 -5.07 -2.11 16.76
C VAL A 57 -3.63 -1.58 16.90
N GLY A 58 -3.50 -0.27 16.81
CA GLY A 58 -2.25 0.46 16.88
C GLY A 58 -1.67 0.61 18.28
N LYS A 59 -0.40 1.06 18.37
CA LYS A 59 0.17 1.52 19.64
C LYS A 59 -0.62 2.73 20.12
N GLY A 60 -1.53 2.53 21.07
CA GLY A 60 -2.41 3.57 21.61
C GLY A 60 -3.89 3.38 21.28
N SER A 61 -4.27 2.31 20.60
CA SER A 61 -5.69 1.99 20.44
C SER A 61 -6.29 1.58 21.80
N PRO A 62 -7.48 2.12 22.16
CA PRO A 62 -8.10 1.77 23.42
C PRO A 62 -8.32 0.25 23.47
N PRO A 63 -8.09 -0.41 24.62
CA PRO A 63 -8.36 -1.84 24.74
C PRO A 63 -9.81 -2.05 24.30
N ARG A 64 -10.02 -2.86 23.25
CA ARG A 64 -11.36 -3.20 22.81
C ARG A 64 -11.98 -3.97 23.97
N CYS A 65 -12.89 -3.32 24.71
CA CYS A 65 -13.60 -3.96 25.79
C CYS A 65 -14.37 -5.16 25.23
N CYS A 66 -14.13 -6.32 25.81
CA CYS A 66 -15.00 -7.48 25.71
C CYS A 66 -16.40 -7.15 26.26
#